data_AF-A0A7X1PFH5-F1
#
_entry.id   AF-A0A7X1PFH5-F1
#
_cell.length_a   1.000
_cell.length_b   1.000
_cell.length_c   1.000
_cell.angle_alpha   90.00
_cell.angle_beta   90.00
_cell.angle_gamma   90.00
#
_symmetry.space_group_name_H-M   'P 1'
#
loop_
_entity.id
_entity.type
_entity.pdbx_description
1 polymer ?
#
loop_
_entity_poly.entity_id
_entity_poly.type
_entity_poly.pdbx_seq_one_letter_code
_entity_poly.pdbx_strand_id
1 'polypeptide(L)'
;MAESSGSISRRRFVSAMAVGAGAAVASRLVPGRERRVEARDDSDGDAHLAWVWQFSEDGPADLTRDVLASHDLGIILKTHDGNRWMSRWDSKPEAVSGPHQVHVLAEFYETAGVPFHAWCVVQGRDPITEARMCAEVLSAGARSIVLDLEPAEKGQYWQGTGKSALQFGQELRRLQPNARIAVAPDPRPWQLAILPMGEFALFSDEVAPQTYWPLFDTRANHRLLRDWGFHVGDEGVTPELVLDVSREALAEFALPIKPIGLGTAEPPSMQRFVSHAFELGMDAISVWRYGVSNPEMWPLLREMKPRSTVIAAFTQGHGLPETIVAPEAPAVETVVEETPEMAQTAAVQAPVEVVEAEIVETLPALSIVEESATGVVAGAIGGAMAVVGVGLVGLKGWRGEASGGEVRKAA
;
A
#
# COMPACT_ATOMS: atom_id res chain seq x y z
N MET A 1 -74.98 1.47 -4.34
CA MET A 1 -75.33 1.08 -5.72
C MET A 1 -74.66 2.06 -6.66
N ALA A 2 -74.07 1.53 -7.73
CA ALA A 2 -73.40 2.21 -8.85
C ALA A 2 -72.09 2.94 -8.53
N GLU A 3 -70.99 2.40 -9.06
CA GLU A 3 -69.84 3.12 -9.65
C GLU A 3 -68.96 2.04 -10.32
N SER A 4 -69.04 1.87 -11.64
CA SER A 4 -68.34 2.63 -12.68
C SER A 4 -66.89 2.16 -12.87
N SER A 5 -66.74 1.06 -13.60
CA SER A 5 -65.48 0.56 -14.17
C SER A 5 -65.10 1.36 -15.41
N GLY A 6 -63.99 2.10 -15.34
CA GLY A 6 -63.37 2.78 -16.48
C GLY A 6 -61.96 2.26 -16.73
N SER A 7 -61.78 1.40 -17.74
CA SER A 7 -60.47 0.95 -18.20
C SER A 7 -59.77 2.06 -19.00
N ILE A 8 -58.56 2.44 -18.61
CA ILE A 8 -57.72 3.37 -19.40
C ILE A 8 -56.72 2.58 -20.24
N SER A 9 -56.75 2.91 -21.53
CA SER A 9 -56.08 2.28 -22.66
C SER A 9 -54.57 2.55 -22.70
N ARG A 10 -53.78 1.48 -22.92
CA ARG A 10 -52.33 1.46 -23.15
C ARG A 10 -51.93 1.97 -24.55
N ARG A 11 -52.27 3.21 -24.90
CA ARG A 11 -51.70 3.89 -26.09
C ARG A 11 -51.57 5.38 -25.86
N ARG A 12 -50.37 5.80 -25.46
CA ARG A 12 -49.67 7.07 -25.81
C ARG A 12 -48.59 7.35 -24.76
N PHE A 13 -47.37 6.87 -24.99
CA PHE A 13 -46.15 7.49 -24.46
C PHE A 13 -44.95 7.07 -25.33
N VAL A 14 -44.98 7.51 -26.59
CA VAL A 14 -43.83 7.53 -27.49
C VAL A 14 -43.83 8.93 -28.08
N SER A 15 -42.99 9.82 -27.55
CA SER A 15 -42.49 11.06 -28.18
C SER A 15 -41.71 11.87 -27.14
N ALA A 16 -40.43 11.57 -26.96
CA ALA A 16 -39.36 12.51 -26.59
C ALA A 16 -38.10 11.71 -26.22
N MET A 17 -37.21 11.49 -27.20
CA MET A 17 -35.77 11.24 -27.07
C MET A 17 -35.23 10.92 -28.48
N ALA A 18 -35.31 11.92 -29.36
CA ALA A 18 -34.77 11.84 -30.72
C ALA A 18 -34.15 13.20 -31.09
N VAL A 19 -33.11 13.62 -30.35
CA VAL A 19 -32.04 14.49 -30.84
C VAL A 19 -30.78 14.12 -30.07
N GLY A 20 -29.88 13.40 -30.74
CA GLY A 20 -28.60 12.96 -30.17
C GLY A 20 -27.86 11.98 -31.08
N ALA A 21 -28.03 12.13 -32.40
CA ALA A 21 -27.21 11.44 -33.37
C ALA A 21 -25.83 12.12 -33.42
N GLY A 22 -24.77 11.32 -33.31
CA GLY A 22 -23.47 11.67 -33.87
C GLY A 22 -22.46 12.28 -32.91
N ALA A 23 -22.01 11.51 -31.92
CA ALA A 23 -20.62 11.60 -31.47
C ALA A 23 -20.06 10.18 -31.42
N ALA A 24 -19.78 9.60 -32.59
CA ALA A 24 -18.77 8.56 -32.69
C ALA A 24 -17.46 9.20 -32.24
N VAL A 25 -17.11 9.02 -30.97
CA VAL A 25 -15.74 9.25 -30.50
C VAL A 25 -14.92 8.17 -31.19
N ALA A 26 -14.44 8.50 -32.39
CA ALA A 26 -13.30 7.83 -32.96
C ALA A 26 -12.19 7.96 -31.91
N SER A 27 -11.99 6.89 -31.14
CA SER A 27 -10.75 6.62 -30.44
C SER A 27 -9.69 6.60 -31.54
N ARG A 28 -9.14 7.80 -31.81
CA ARG A 28 -7.90 7.93 -32.55
C ARG A 28 -6.92 7.07 -31.78
N LEU A 29 -6.58 5.92 -32.35
CA LEU A 29 -5.34 5.23 -32.09
C LEU A 29 -4.28 6.32 -32.09
N VAL A 30 -3.87 6.72 -30.90
CA VAL A 30 -2.75 7.64 -30.72
C VAL A 30 -1.59 6.92 -31.41
N PRO A 31 -1.01 7.49 -32.48
CA PRO A 31 0.11 6.86 -33.17
C PRO A 31 1.12 6.48 -32.10
N GLY A 32 1.47 5.19 -32.06
CA GLY A 32 2.32 4.60 -31.03
C GLY A 32 3.48 5.54 -30.76
N ARG A 33 3.45 6.17 -29.59
CA ARG A 33 4.57 6.96 -29.11
C ARG A 33 5.68 5.94 -28.93
N GLU A 34 6.59 5.85 -29.89
CA GLU A 34 7.85 5.14 -29.73
C GLU A 34 8.52 5.77 -28.51
N ARG A 35 8.29 5.18 -27.33
CA ARG A 35 9.05 5.50 -26.12
C ARG A 35 10.46 5.03 -26.44
N ARG A 36 11.27 5.92 -27.00
CA ARG A 36 12.73 5.79 -26.94
C ARG A 36 13.07 5.96 -25.46
N VAL A 37 12.99 4.85 -24.72
CA VAL A 37 13.63 4.71 -23.42
C VAL A 37 15.12 4.80 -23.74
N GLU A 38 15.71 5.98 -23.54
CA GLU A 38 17.16 6.04 -23.42
C GLU A 38 17.50 5.13 -22.24
N ALA A 39 18.11 3.99 -22.55
CA ALA A 39 18.59 3.04 -21.56
C ALA A 39 19.55 3.80 -20.65
N ARG A 40 19.07 4.17 -19.46
CA ARG A 40 19.97 4.44 -18.35
C ARG A 40 20.79 3.17 -18.15
N ASP A 41 22.03 3.35 -17.74
CA ASP A 41 22.89 2.24 -17.36
C ASP A 41 22.28 1.60 -16.10
N ASP A 42 21.32 0.69 -16.30
CA ASP A 42 20.62 -0.09 -15.28
C ASP A 42 21.55 -1.13 -14.62
N SER A 43 22.87 -0.98 -14.78
CA SER A 43 23.91 -1.80 -14.15
C SER A 43 24.00 -1.59 -12.64
N ASP A 44 23.34 -0.57 -12.10
CA ASP A 44 23.05 -0.43 -10.68
C ASP A 44 21.89 -1.39 -10.35
N GLY A 45 22.20 -2.70 -10.45
CA GLY A 45 21.23 -3.78 -10.62
C GLY A 45 20.03 -3.66 -9.69
N ASP A 46 18.82 -3.86 -10.24
CA ASP A 46 17.57 -3.89 -9.48
C ASP A 46 17.77 -4.77 -8.25
N ALA A 47 17.94 -4.19 -7.06
CA ALA A 47 18.00 -4.94 -5.82
C ALA A 47 16.59 -5.42 -5.49
N HIS A 48 16.47 -6.52 -4.75
CA HIS A 48 15.22 -6.79 -4.05
C HIS A 48 14.96 -5.67 -3.04
N LEU A 49 13.69 -5.29 -2.89
CA LEU A 49 13.32 -4.13 -2.10
C LEU A 49 12.52 -4.54 -0.86
N ALA A 50 12.81 -3.93 0.28
CA ALA A 50 12.02 -4.08 1.50
C ALA A 50 11.18 -2.81 1.74
N TRP A 51 9.89 -2.99 2.01
CA TRP A 51 9.00 -1.87 2.29
C TRP A 51 9.02 -1.49 3.76
N VAL A 52 9.16 -0.20 4.02
CA VAL A 52 9.08 0.41 5.35
C VAL A 52 7.88 1.35 5.38
N TRP A 53 6.98 1.13 6.33
CA TRP A 53 5.80 1.96 6.57
C TRP A 53 6.13 3.14 7.47
N GLN A 54 6.64 2.88 8.66
CA GLN A 54 6.95 3.91 9.65
C GLN A 54 8.01 3.39 10.62
N PHE A 55 8.94 4.26 11.01
CA PHE A 55 10.07 3.90 11.86
C PHE A 55 9.65 3.56 13.29
N SER A 56 8.47 4.03 13.72
CA SER A 56 7.88 3.63 15.01
C SER A 56 7.51 2.15 15.09
N GLU A 57 7.21 1.51 13.96
CA GLU A 57 6.76 0.10 13.88
C GLU A 57 7.81 -0.80 13.23
N ASP A 58 8.52 -0.29 12.23
CA ASP A 58 9.49 -1.07 11.46
C ASP A 58 10.92 -0.95 11.98
N GLY A 59 11.11 -0.20 13.07
CA GLY A 59 12.40 0.06 13.66
C GLY A 59 13.08 1.33 13.11
N PRO A 60 14.13 1.80 13.80
CA PRO A 60 14.80 3.04 13.43
C PRO A 60 15.55 2.93 12.10
N ALA A 61 15.86 4.08 11.50
CA ALA A 61 16.49 4.18 10.17
C ALA A 61 17.88 3.51 10.12
N ASP A 62 18.66 3.58 11.19
CA ASP A 62 19.98 2.92 11.28
C ASP A 62 19.88 1.40 11.23
N LEU A 63 18.96 0.81 12.00
CA LEU A 63 18.73 -0.64 11.99
C LEU A 63 18.30 -1.14 10.61
N THR A 64 17.32 -0.47 10.01
CA THR A 64 16.80 -0.82 8.67
C THR A 64 17.88 -0.69 7.61
N ARG A 65 18.65 0.41 7.60
CA ARG A 65 19.80 0.59 6.69
C ARG A 65 20.83 -0.52 6.83
N ASP A 66 21.26 -0.82 8.05
CA ASP A 66 22.36 -1.77 8.29
C ASP A 66 21.97 -3.19 7.89
N VAL A 67 20.72 -3.60 8.16
CA VAL A 67 20.21 -4.90 7.73
C VAL A 67 20.14 -4.98 6.21
N LEU A 68 19.56 -3.99 5.54
CA LEU A 68 19.41 -4.00 4.08
C LEU A 68 20.77 -3.95 3.36
N ALA A 69 21.70 -3.11 3.85
CA ALA A 69 23.06 -3.03 3.33
C ALA A 69 23.80 -4.38 3.44
N SER A 70 23.66 -5.07 4.57
CA SER A 70 24.32 -6.38 4.77
C SER A 70 23.79 -7.50 3.87
N HIS A 71 22.64 -7.28 3.22
CA HIS A 71 21.97 -8.25 2.35
C HIS A 71 21.86 -7.79 0.89
N ASP A 72 22.54 -6.70 0.51
CA ASP A 72 22.51 -6.17 -0.86
C ASP A 72 21.06 -5.84 -1.33
N LEU A 73 20.23 -5.31 -0.42
CA LEU A 73 18.82 -4.95 -0.64
C LEU A 73 18.64 -3.43 -0.72
N GLY A 74 17.54 -3.00 -1.35
CA GLY A 74 17.07 -1.62 -1.32
C GLY A 74 15.87 -1.40 -0.40
N ILE A 75 15.51 -0.14 -0.20
CA ILE A 75 14.36 0.28 0.61
C ILE A 75 13.28 0.93 -0.26
N ILE A 76 12.01 0.64 0.05
CA ILE A 76 10.85 1.44 -0.39
C ILE A 76 10.20 2.05 0.86
N LEU A 77 10.45 3.34 1.09
CA LEU A 77 9.97 4.04 2.29
C LEU A 77 8.65 4.78 2.03
N LYS A 78 7.67 4.64 2.94
CA LYS A 78 6.43 5.41 2.87
C LYS A 78 6.70 6.88 3.15
N THR A 79 6.26 7.74 2.24
CA THR A 79 6.50 9.19 2.38
C THR A 79 5.25 9.96 2.77
N HIS A 80 4.10 9.63 2.19
CA HIS A 80 2.85 10.36 2.42
C HIS A 80 1.60 9.53 2.09
N ASP A 81 0.46 9.97 2.64
CA ASP A 81 -0.88 9.52 2.30
C ASP A 81 -1.71 10.69 1.75
N GLY A 82 -2.08 10.61 0.47
CA GLY A 82 -2.73 11.70 -0.24
C GLY A 82 -1.91 12.98 -0.17
N ASN A 83 -2.37 13.98 0.58
CA ASN A 83 -1.67 15.25 0.76
C ASN A 83 -1.03 15.45 2.14
N ARG A 84 -0.74 14.36 2.85
CA ARG A 84 -0.25 14.39 4.24
C ARG A 84 1.01 13.57 4.40
N TRP A 85 2.07 14.21 4.88
CA TRP A 85 3.35 13.56 5.20
C TRP A 85 3.24 12.55 6.35
N MET A 86 4.11 11.54 6.34
CA MET A 86 4.09 10.45 7.34
C MET A 86 4.36 10.90 8.77
N SER A 87 5.03 12.04 9.01
CA SER A 87 5.24 12.62 10.35
C SER A 87 3.94 12.95 11.11
N ARG A 88 2.80 12.92 10.42
CA ARG A 88 1.49 12.99 11.05
C ARG A 88 1.15 11.74 11.87
N TRP A 89 1.66 10.57 11.48
CA TRP A 89 1.36 9.27 12.10
C TRP A 89 2.57 8.62 12.75
N ASP A 90 3.77 8.95 12.28
CA ASP A 90 5.03 8.51 12.85
C ASP A 90 5.65 9.63 13.69
N SER A 91 5.84 9.37 14.99
CA SER A 91 6.37 10.32 15.96
C SER A 91 7.89 10.30 16.08
N LYS A 92 8.58 9.43 15.32
CA LYS A 92 10.03 9.37 15.32
C LYS A 92 10.63 10.63 14.68
N PRO A 93 11.79 11.11 15.16
CA PRO A 93 12.48 12.26 14.57
C PRO A 93 12.76 12.11 13.07
N GLU A 94 12.96 10.88 12.62
CA GLU A 94 13.26 10.53 11.23
C GLU A 94 12.00 10.46 10.35
N ALA A 95 10.79 10.58 10.91
CA ALA A 95 9.55 10.48 10.17
C ALA A 95 9.49 11.52 9.04
N VAL A 96 9.08 11.07 7.85
CA VAL A 96 9.01 11.94 6.66
C VAL A 96 8.04 13.07 6.90
N SER A 97 8.57 14.30 7.02
CA SER A 97 7.82 15.52 7.32
C SER A 97 7.74 16.49 6.14
N GLY A 98 8.43 16.17 5.06
CA GLY A 98 8.51 16.98 3.85
C GLY A 98 9.73 16.63 2.99
N PRO A 99 9.96 17.38 1.89
CA PRO A 99 11.02 17.06 0.93
C PRO A 99 12.42 17.09 1.53
N HIS A 100 12.68 17.96 2.50
CA HIS A 100 13.98 18.01 3.19
C HIS A 100 14.28 16.69 3.94
N GLN A 101 13.29 16.13 4.64
CA GLN A 101 13.49 14.86 5.34
C GLN A 101 13.67 13.69 4.37
N VAL A 102 12.97 13.71 3.22
CA VAL A 102 13.18 12.74 2.14
C VAL A 102 14.64 12.80 1.66
N HIS A 103 15.17 14.01 1.46
CA HIS A 103 16.56 14.19 1.04
C HIS A 103 17.57 13.62 2.04
N VAL A 104 17.40 13.93 3.33
CA VAL A 104 18.25 13.39 4.41
C VAL A 104 18.23 11.87 4.41
N LEU A 105 17.06 11.26 4.29
CA LEU A 105 16.92 9.80 4.29
C LEU A 105 17.50 9.18 3.01
N ALA A 106 17.26 9.77 1.85
CA ALA A 106 17.85 9.32 0.60
C ALA A 106 19.37 9.29 0.70
N GLU A 107 20.01 10.39 1.10
CA GLU A 107 21.47 10.45 1.28
C GLU A 107 21.98 9.41 2.30
N PHE A 108 21.24 9.24 3.41
CA PHE A 108 21.58 8.31 4.48
C PHE A 108 21.60 6.83 4.02
N TYR A 109 20.62 6.41 3.22
CA TYR A 109 20.56 5.04 2.68
C TYR A 109 21.53 4.85 1.51
N GLU A 110 21.56 5.79 0.57
CA GLU A 110 22.39 5.70 -0.64
C GLU A 110 23.89 5.67 -0.31
N THR A 111 24.33 6.44 0.68
CA THR A 111 25.74 6.43 1.14
C THR A 111 26.16 5.08 1.73
N ALA A 112 25.21 4.28 2.21
CA ALA A 112 25.44 2.92 2.70
C ALA A 112 25.24 1.84 1.63
N GLY A 113 25.03 2.24 0.37
CA GLY A 113 24.78 1.30 -0.74
C GLY A 113 23.39 0.67 -0.71
N VAL A 114 22.42 1.30 -0.04
CA VAL A 114 21.01 0.86 -0.03
C VAL A 114 20.22 1.77 -0.97
N PRO A 115 19.81 1.29 -2.17
CA PRO A 115 19.00 2.09 -3.10
C PRO A 115 17.72 2.61 -2.43
N PHE A 116 17.49 3.92 -2.52
CA PHE A 116 16.37 4.58 -1.86
C PHE A 116 15.22 4.82 -2.84
N HIS A 117 14.13 4.09 -2.63
CA HIS A 117 12.86 4.24 -3.33
C HIS A 117 11.78 4.72 -2.37
N ALA A 118 10.72 5.32 -2.90
CA ALA A 118 9.61 5.82 -2.11
C ALA A 118 8.30 5.13 -2.51
N TRP A 119 7.34 5.15 -1.59
CA TRP A 119 5.94 4.89 -1.93
C TRP A 119 4.99 5.85 -1.22
N CYS A 120 3.78 5.95 -1.72
CA CYS A 120 2.71 6.75 -1.15
C CYS A 120 1.33 6.15 -1.45
N VAL A 121 0.35 6.46 -0.59
CA VAL A 121 -1.06 6.17 -0.91
C VAL A 121 -1.63 7.30 -1.75
N VAL A 122 -2.20 6.95 -2.90
CA VAL A 122 -2.95 7.90 -3.73
C VAL A 122 -4.44 7.86 -3.36
N GLN A 123 -5.06 9.05 -3.26
CA GLN A 123 -6.46 9.18 -2.86
C GLN A 123 -7.33 9.77 -3.96
N GLY A 124 -6.74 10.54 -4.88
CA GLY A 124 -7.47 11.14 -6.00
C GLY A 124 -8.47 12.22 -5.60
N ARG A 125 -8.41 12.70 -4.35
CA ARG A 125 -9.25 13.78 -3.81
C ARG A 125 -8.70 15.15 -4.21
N ASP A 126 -7.38 15.27 -4.28
CA ASP A 126 -6.68 16.44 -4.80
C ASP A 126 -5.54 15.97 -5.72
N PRO A 127 -5.87 15.48 -6.93
CA PRO A 127 -4.92 14.79 -7.79
C PRO A 127 -3.72 15.67 -8.20
N ILE A 128 -3.89 16.99 -8.26
CA ILE A 128 -2.80 17.91 -8.62
C ILE A 128 -1.84 18.10 -7.45
N THR A 129 -2.33 18.29 -6.24
CA THR A 129 -1.47 18.42 -5.06
C THR A 129 -0.77 17.11 -4.73
N GLU A 130 -1.48 15.98 -4.82
CA GLU A 130 -0.91 14.63 -4.64
C GLU A 130 0.25 14.38 -5.65
N ALA A 131 0.04 14.74 -6.93
CA ALA A 131 1.08 14.61 -7.96
C ALA A 131 2.31 15.50 -7.70
N ARG A 132 2.10 16.72 -7.17
CA ARG A 132 3.20 17.62 -6.79
C ARG A 132 4.03 17.07 -5.63
N MET A 133 3.38 16.49 -4.62
CA MET A 133 4.09 15.84 -3.51
C MET A 133 4.93 14.66 -4.00
N CYS A 134 4.41 13.84 -4.92
CA CYS A 134 5.18 12.79 -5.58
C CYS A 134 6.41 13.37 -6.31
N ALA A 135 6.23 14.46 -7.04
CA ALA A 135 7.32 15.14 -7.75
C ALA A 135 8.38 15.74 -6.80
N GLU A 136 7.97 16.23 -5.63
CA GLU A 136 8.88 16.71 -4.58
C GLU A 136 9.70 15.57 -3.96
N VAL A 137 9.08 14.42 -3.69
CA VAL A 137 9.75 13.21 -3.20
C VAL A 137 10.83 12.74 -4.19
N LEU A 138 10.49 12.69 -5.48
CA LEU A 138 11.44 12.34 -6.54
C LEU A 138 12.58 13.37 -6.65
N SER A 139 12.26 14.67 -6.59
CA SER A 139 13.28 15.74 -6.62
C SER A 139 14.22 15.71 -5.41
N ALA A 140 13.75 15.19 -4.27
CA ALA A 140 14.52 15.12 -3.04
C ALA A 140 15.54 13.97 -3.02
N GLY A 141 15.43 12.99 -3.92
CA GLY A 141 16.45 11.94 -4.09
C GLY A 141 15.91 10.51 -4.25
N ALA A 142 14.59 10.29 -4.22
CA ALA A 142 14.04 8.96 -4.48
C ALA A 142 14.31 8.51 -5.92
N ARG A 143 14.87 7.29 -6.10
CA ARG A 143 15.16 6.70 -7.41
C ARG A 143 13.89 6.40 -8.21
N SER A 144 12.82 5.99 -7.51
CA SER A 144 11.48 5.78 -8.06
C SER A 144 10.41 6.04 -7.02
N ILE A 145 9.15 6.09 -7.46
CA ILE A 145 7.99 6.14 -6.56
C ILE A 145 6.96 5.08 -6.93
N VAL A 146 6.47 4.36 -5.93
CA VAL A 146 5.38 3.39 -6.04
C VAL A 146 4.07 4.03 -5.54
N LEU A 147 3.04 4.02 -6.38
CA LEU A 147 1.72 4.54 -6.08
C LEU A 147 0.86 3.39 -5.55
N ASP A 148 0.64 3.37 -4.24
CA ASP A 148 -0.26 2.41 -3.61
C ASP A 148 -1.72 2.76 -3.94
N LEU A 149 -2.30 1.92 -4.81
CA LEU A 149 -3.59 2.14 -5.44
C LEU A 149 -4.55 1.02 -5.01
N GLU A 150 -5.25 1.26 -3.92
CA GLU A 150 -6.28 0.35 -3.42
C GLU A 150 -7.69 0.95 -3.56
N PRO A 151 -8.74 0.11 -3.59
CA PRO A 151 -10.13 0.55 -3.51
C PRO A 151 -10.39 1.41 -2.28
N ALA A 152 -11.45 2.22 -2.32
CA ALA A 152 -11.86 3.15 -1.26
C ALA A 152 -12.29 2.48 0.08
N GLU A 153 -11.51 1.54 0.61
CA GLU A 153 -11.77 0.91 1.89
C GLU A 153 -11.75 1.95 3.00
N LYS A 154 -12.90 2.13 3.65
CA LYS A 154 -13.11 3.08 4.75
C LYS A 154 -12.69 4.52 4.39
N GLY A 155 -12.68 4.88 3.10
CA GLY A 155 -12.32 6.20 2.61
C GLY A 155 -10.84 6.58 2.81
N GLN A 156 -9.94 5.60 2.96
CA GLN A 156 -8.50 5.86 3.17
C GLN A 156 -7.67 5.87 1.87
N TYR A 157 -8.15 5.21 0.82
CA TYR A 157 -7.45 5.04 -0.46
C TYR A 157 -8.15 5.77 -1.61
N TRP A 158 -8.10 5.21 -2.82
CA TRP A 158 -8.55 5.87 -4.04
C TRP A 158 -10.04 6.16 -4.04
N GLN A 159 -10.36 7.44 -4.13
CA GLN A 159 -11.73 7.99 -4.16
C GLN A 159 -11.93 8.92 -5.36
N GLY A 160 -10.90 9.05 -6.20
CA GLY A 160 -10.96 9.81 -7.43
C GLY A 160 -11.73 9.06 -8.53
N THR A 161 -11.86 9.74 -9.66
CA THR A 161 -12.40 9.15 -10.91
C THR A 161 -11.26 8.85 -11.88
N GLY A 162 -11.52 8.15 -12.99
CA GLY A 162 -10.53 8.05 -14.08
C GLY A 162 -10.00 9.42 -14.54
N LYS A 163 -10.86 10.45 -14.57
CA LYS A 163 -10.42 11.84 -14.84
C LYS A 163 -9.43 12.35 -13.79
N SER A 164 -9.65 12.07 -12.50
CA SER A 164 -8.71 12.43 -11.43
C SER A 164 -7.36 11.73 -11.63
N ALA A 165 -7.36 10.45 -12.02
CA ALA A 165 -6.13 9.70 -12.32
C ALA A 165 -5.37 10.33 -13.51
N LEU A 166 -6.07 10.72 -14.58
CA LEU A 166 -5.45 11.42 -15.70
C LEU A 166 -4.85 12.77 -15.29
N GLN A 167 -5.55 13.55 -14.46
CA GLN A 167 -5.03 14.82 -13.95
C GLN A 167 -3.77 14.63 -13.10
N PHE A 168 -3.78 13.63 -12.21
CA PHE A 168 -2.62 13.25 -11.40
C PHE A 168 -1.44 12.88 -12.30
N GLY A 169 -1.63 11.94 -13.23
CA GLY A 169 -0.57 11.45 -14.12
C GLY A 169 0.00 12.52 -15.03
N GLN A 170 -0.85 13.39 -15.58
CA GLN A 170 -0.43 14.52 -16.41
C GLN A 170 0.44 15.52 -15.64
N GLU A 171 0.05 15.89 -14.42
CA GLU A 171 0.85 16.81 -13.60
C GLU A 171 2.16 16.17 -13.17
N LEU A 172 2.14 14.90 -12.74
CA LEU A 172 3.35 14.19 -12.34
C LEU A 172 4.33 14.07 -13.51
N ARG A 173 3.88 13.66 -14.71
CA ARG A 173 4.75 13.59 -15.89
C ARG A 173 5.18 14.96 -16.43
N ARG A 174 4.41 16.03 -16.19
CA ARG A 174 4.84 17.40 -16.51
C ARG A 174 6.01 17.84 -15.63
N LEU A 175 5.99 17.47 -14.35
CA LEU A 175 7.02 17.83 -13.37
C LEU A 175 8.24 16.90 -13.41
N GLN A 176 7.99 15.61 -13.65
CA GLN A 176 8.98 14.53 -13.63
C GLN A 176 8.85 13.66 -14.89
N PRO A 177 9.22 14.18 -16.08
CA PRO A 177 8.98 13.50 -17.35
C PRO A 177 9.65 12.13 -17.44
N ASN A 178 10.81 11.96 -16.78
CA ASN A 178 11.66 10.78 -16.85
C ASN A 178 11.74 10.00 -15.52
N ALA A 179 10.87 10.30 -14.54
CA ALA A 179 10.86 9.51 -13.31
C ALA A 179 10.35 8.09 -13.56
N ARG A 180 10.88 7.13 -12.79
CA ARG A 180 10.39 5.76 -12.74
C ARG A 180 9.20 5.71 -11.78
N ILE A 181 8.04 5.33 -12.31
CA ILE A 181 6.77 5.28 -11.57
C ILE A 181 6.20 3.88 -11.63
N ALA A 182 5.95 3.29 -10.47
CA ALA A 182 5.21 2.04 -10.35
C ALA A 182 3.81 2.31 -9.81
N VAL A 183 2.84 1.47 -10.16
CA VAL A 183 1.54 1.41 -9.48
C VAL A 183 1.41 0.07 -8.76
N ALA A 184 0.95 0.07 -7.51
CA ALA A 184 0.85 -1.12 -6.67
C ALA A 184 -0.60 -1.44 -6.29
N PRO A 185 -1.35 -2.13 -7.16
CA PRO A 185 -2.71 -2.52 -6.87
C PRO A 185 -2.79 -3.84 -6.09
N ASP A 186 -3.95 -4.09 -5.51
CA ASP A 186 -4.37 -5.46 -5.20
C ASP A 186 -4.60 -6.23 -6.53
N PRO A 187 -3.94 -7.37 -6.76
CA PRO A 187 -3.99 -8.07 -8.04
C PRO A 187 -5.29 -8.86 -8.28
N ARG A 188 -6.17 -8.97 -7.28
CA ARG A 188 -7.39 -9.77 -7.42
C ARG A 188 -8.29 -9.11 -8.48
N PRO A 189 -8.80 -9.85 -9.48
CA PRO A 189 -9.47 -9.25 -10.64
C PRO A 189 -10.65 -8.33 -10.28
N TRP A 190 -11.45 -8.68 -9.27
CA TRP A 190 -12.57 -7.86 -8.82
C TRP A 190 -12.15 -6.56 -8.10
N GLN A 191 -10.94 -6.51 -7.53
CA GLN A 191 -10.38 -5.28 -6.97
C GLN A 191 -9.83 -4.39 -8.07
N LEU A 192 -9.15 -4.97 -9.07
CA LEU A 192 -8.68 -4.23 -10.24
C LEU A 192 -9.83 -3.59 -11.02
N ALA A 193 -10.95 -4.32 -11.18
CA ALA A 193 -12.11 -3.87 -11.95
C ALA A 193 -12.77 -2.58 -11.43
N ILE A 194 -12.52 -2.19 -10.18
CA ILE A 194 -13.08 -0.97 -9.58
C ILE A 194 -12.07 0.18 -9.50
N LEU A 195 -10.82 -0.04 -9.92
CA LEU A 195 -9.77 0.96 -9.95
C LEU A 195 -9.58 1.52 -11.37
N PRO A 196 -9.17 2.79 -11.52
CA PRO A 196 -8.84 3.37 -12.83
C PRO A 196 -7.45 2.91 -13.31
N MET A 197 -7.20 1.61 -13.31
CA MET A 197 -5.90 1.03 -13.66
C MET A 197 -5.47 1.38 -15.08
N GLY A 198 -6.42 1.44 -16.02
CA GLY A 198 -6.15 1.89 -17.38
C GLY A 198 -5.54 3.29 -17.44
N GLU A 199 -6.06 4.23 -16.65
CA GLU A 199 -5.51 5.58 -16.56
C GLU A 199 -4.16 5.63 -15.86
N PHE A 200 -3.96 4.86 -14.79
CA PHE A 200 -2.65 4.75 -14.11
C PHE A 200 -1.57 4.15 -15.01
N ALA A 201 -1.92 3.15 -15.82
CA ALA A 201 -1.00 2.50 -16.74
C ALA A 201 -0.44 3.47 -17.81
N LEU A 202 -1.20 4.49 -18.23
CA LEU A 202 -0.77 5.45 -19.25
C LEU A 202 0.50 6.24 -18.87
N PHE A 203 0.73 6.43 -17.57
CA PHE A 203 1.84 7.20 -17.05
C PHE A 203 2.75 6.41 -16.11
N SER A 204 2.50 5.12 -15.88
CA SER A 204 3.41 4.25 -15.13
C SER A 204 4.44 3.61 -16.05
N ASP A 205 5.51 3.10 -15.46
CA ASP A 205 6.58 2.35 -16.11
C ASP A 205 6.54 0.86 -15.75
N GLU A 206 5.93 0.52 -14.60
CA GLU A 206 5.82 -0.84 -14.08
C GLU A 206 4.58 -0.99 -13.18
N VAL A 207 4.21 -2.24 -12.89
CA VAL A 207 3.17 -2.59 -11.91
C VAL A 207 3.79 -3.46 -10.82
N ALA A 208 3.48 -3.16 -9.56
CA ALA A 208 3.97 -3.88 -8.40
C ALA A 208 2.79 -4.46 -7.60
N PRO A 209 2.14 -5.55 -8.07
CA PRO A 209 0.94 -6.08 -7.42
C PRO A 209 1.22 -6.55 -5.99
N GLN A 210 0.28 -6.27 -5.09
CA GLN A 210 0.30 -6.69 -3.68
C GLN A 210 -0.11 -8.16 -3.53
N THR A 211 0.85 -9.07 -3.70
CA THR A 211 0.61 -10.52 -3.77
C THR A 211 0.60 -11.20 -2.40
N TYR A 212 -0.36 -10.85 -1.52
CA TYR A 212 -0.39 -11.37 -0.13
C TYR A 212 -1.15 -12.69 -0.01
N TRP A 213 -0.65 -13.74 -0.67
CA TRP A 213 -1.35 -15.03 -0.79
C TRP A 213 -1.90 -15.61 0.52
N PRO A 214 -1.19 -15.58 1.68
CA PRO A 214 -1.76 -16.12 2.93
C PRO A 214 -2.97 -15.33 3.42
N LEU A 215 -3.01 -14.02 3.17
CA LEU A 215 -4.14 -13.17 3.52
C LEU A 215 -5.31 -13.33 2.55
N PHE A 216 -5.00 -13.74 1.31
CA PHE A 216 -6.01 -13.99 0.29
C PHE A 216 -6.67 -15.36 0.43
N ASP A 217 -6.11 -16.27 1.22
CA ASP A 217 -6.63 -17.62 1.43
C ASP A 217 -7.90 -17.66 2.31
N THR A 218 -9.01 -17.18 1.75
CA THR A 218 -10.31 -17.15 2.43
C THR A 218 -11.38 -17.81 1.57
N ARG A 219 -12.40 -18.40 2.21
CA ARG A 219 -13.54 -19.02 1.50
C ARG A 219 -14.25 -18.06 0.54
N ALA A 220 -14.31 -16.78 0.88
CA ALA A 220 -14.90 -15.75 0.02
C ALA A 220 -14.05 -15.55 -1.25
N ASN A 221 -12.74 -15.37 -1.09
CA ASN A 221 -11.83 -15.25 -2.22
C ASN A 221 -11.77 -16.52 -3.07
N HIS A 222 -11.88 -17.72 -2.47
CA HIS A 222 -11.94 -18.96 -3.25
C HIS A 222 -13.12 -19.00 -4.21
N ARG A 223 -14.29 -18.51 -3.76
CA ARG A 223 -15.47 -18.41 -4.62
C ARG A 223 -15.22 -17.40 -5.74
N LEU A 224 -14.77 -16.20 -5.40
CA LEU A 224 -14.52 -15.15 -6.38
C LEU A 224 -13.45 -15.56 -7.40
N LEU A 225 -12.35 -16.19 -6.99
CA LEU A 225 -11.34 -16.72 -7.91
C LEU A 225 -11.95 -17.69 -8.92
N ARG A 226 -12.80 -18.62 -8.47
CA ARG A 226 -13.51 -19.55 -9.37
C ARG A 226 -14.51 -18.83 -10.30
N ASP A 227 -15.26 -17.87 -9.77
CA ASP A 227 -16.21 -17.07 -10.56
C ASP A 227 -15.47 -16.27 -11.66
N TRP A 228 -14.21 -15.92 -11.41
CA TRP A 228 -13.30 -15.27 -12.36
C TRP A 228 -12.45 -16.24 -13.19
N GLY A 229 -12.73 -17.55 -13.14
CA GLY A 229 -12.11 -18.56 -14.00
C GLY A 229 -10.81 -19.18 -13.48
N PHE A 230 -10.37 -18.83 -12.26
CA PHE A 230 -9.15 -19.38 -11.67
C PHE A 230 -9.44 -20.62 -10.82
N HIS A 231 -8.63 -21.65 -11.00
CA HIS A 231 -8.71 -22.87 -10.21
C HIS A 231 -7.98 -22.70 -8.87
N VAL A 232 -8.70 -22.91 -7.76
CA VAL A 232 -8.12 -22.98 -6.41
C VAL A 232 -8.00 -24.44 -6.01
N GLY A 233 -6.78 -24.94 -5.89
CA GLY A 233 -6.49 -26.32 -5.53
C GLY A 233 -6.63 -26.59 -4.02
N ASP A 234 -6.30 -27.82 -3.61
CA ASP A 234 -6.40 -28.26 -2.21
C ASP A 234 -5.45 -27.50 -1.26
N GLU A 235 -4.35 -26.95 -1.78
CA GLU A 235 -3.42 -26.08 -1.04
C GLU A 235 -3.99 -24.67 -0.78
N GLY A 236 -5.17 -24.33 -1.30
CA GLY A 236 -5.76 -23.01 -1.18
C GLY A 236 -5.10 -21.98 -2.10
N VAL A 237 -4.99 -20.74 -1.61
CA VAL A 237 -4.35 -19.64 -2.35
C VAL A 237 -2.84 -19.67 -2.14
N THR A 238 -2.13 -20.23 -3.12
CA THR A 238 -0.66 -20.36 -3.11
C THR A 238 0.04 -19.12 -3.70
N PRO A 239 1.35 -18.92 -3.47
CA PRO A 239 2.10 -17.85 -4.13
C PRO A 239 2.06 -17.96 -5.65
N GLU A 240 2.12 -19.16 -6.22
CA GLU A 240 2.05 -19.37 -7.67
C GLU A 240 0.70 -18.95 -8.23
N LEU A 241 -0.41 -19.35 -7.59
CA LEU A 241 -1.74 -18.98 -8.04
C LEU A 241 -1.90 -17.46 -8.07
N VAL A 242 -1.46 -16.74 -7.04
CA VAL A 242 -1.60 -15.28 -6.99
C VAL A 242 -0.73 -14.59 -8.05
N LEU A 243 0.45 -15.13 -8.34
CA LEU A 243 1.32 -14.63 -9.40
C LEU A 243 0.75 -14.88 -10.81
N ASP A 244 0.19 -16.06 -11.06
CA ASP A 244 -0.51 -16.38 -12.31
C ASP A 244 -1.72 -15.46 -12.52
N VAL A 245 -2.55 -15.28 -11.48
CA VAL A 245 -3.67 -14.34 -11.47
C VAL A 245 -3.19 -12.92 -11.77
N SER A 246 -2.11 -12.48 -11.11
CA SER A 246 -1.54 -11.14 -11.30
C SER A 246 -1.09 -10.93 -12.75
N ARG A 247 -0.38 -11.91 -13.32
CA ARG A 247 0.09 -11.86 -14.72
C ARG A 247 -1.09 -11.76 -15.67
N GLU A 248 -2.11 -12.60 -15.51
CA GLU A 248 -3.26 -12.63 -16.40
C GLU A 248 -4.09 -11.35 -16.30
N ALA A 249 -4.43 -10.92 -15.08
CA ALA A 249 -5.27 -9.75 -14.85
C ALA A 249 -4.59 -8.41 -15.23
N LEU A 250 -3.25 -8.36 -15.21
CA LEU A 250 -2.49 -7.16 -15.55
C LEU A 250 -1.92 -7.18 -16.98
N ALA A 251 -2.10 -8.27 -17.72
CA ALA A 251 -1.55 -8.44 -19.07
C ALA A 251 -2.00 -7.34 -20.04
N GLU A 252 -3.23 -6.85 -19.90
CA GLU A 252 -3.80 -5.82 -20.78
C GLU A 252 -3.05 -4.48 -20.73
N PHE A 253 -2.33 -4.19 -19.65
CA PHE A 253 -1.59 -2.95 -19.49
C PHE A 253 -0.20 -2.99 -20.13
N ALA A 254 0.30 -4.19 -20.49
CA ALA A 254 1.60 -4.40 -21.12
C ALA A 254 2.78 -3.72 -20.38
N LEU A 255 2.72 -3.67 -19.05
CA LEU A 255 3.77 -3.14 -18.18
C LEU A 255 4.57 -4.28 -17.54
N PRO A 256 5.89 -4.09 -17.32
CA PRO A 256 6.68 -4.98 -16.47
C PRO A 256 6.04 -5.16 -15.09
N ILE A 257 6.09 -6.37 -14.55
CA ILE A 257 5.54 -6.72 -13.24
C ILE A 257 6.67 -7.01 -12.26
N LYS A 258 6.67 -6.33 -11.11
CA LYS A 258 7.60 -6.54 -9.98
C LYS A 258 6.81 -6.77 -8.69
N PRO A 259 6.40 -8.01 -8.40
CA PRO A 259 5.39 -8.29 -7.37
C PRO A 259 5.89 -8.01 -5.96
N ILE A 260 4.95 -7.70 -5.07
CA ILE A 260 5.20 -7.44 -3.65
C ILE A 260 4.75 -8.67 -2.84
N GLY A 261 5.70 -9.43 -2.32
CA GLY A 261 5.43 -10.58 -1.45
C GLY A 261 5.09 -10.18 -0.02
N LEU A 262 4.41 -11.07 0.71
CA LEU A 262 4.09 -10.88 2.12
C LEU A 262 5.29 -11.26 3.01
N GLY A 263 5.74 -10.35 3.84
CA GLY A 263 6.91 -10.49 4.71
C GLY A 263 6.71 -11.49 5.86
N THR A 264 5.48 -11.67 6.33
CA THR A 264 5.16 -12.70 7.33
C THR A 264 5.04 -14.10 6.72
N ALA A 265 5.28 -14.28 5.42
CA ALA A 265 5.28 -15.60 4.83
C ALA A 265 6.49 -16.43 5.31
N GLU A 266 6.28 -17.73 5.44
CA GLU A 266 7.34 -18.66 5.79
C GLU A 266 8.41 -18.73 4.68
N PRO A 267 9.71 -18.89 5.00
CA PRO A 267 10.79 -18.88 4.02
C PRO A 267 10.60 -19.86 2.84
N PRO A 268 10.14 -21.11 3.03
CA PRO A 268 9.85 -22.00 1.90
C PRO A 268 8.76 -21.47 0.97
N SER A 269 7.75 -20.77 1.51
CA SER A 269 6.70 -20.15 0.72
C SER A 269 7.21 -18.93 -0.05
N MET A 270 8.12 -18.14 0.53
CA MET A 270 8.77 -17.05 -0.20
C MET A 270 9.69 -17.60 -1.30
N GLN A 271 10.43 -18.68 -1.05
CA GLN A 271 11.28 -19.29 -2.07
C GLN A 271 10.46 -19.72 -3.30
N ARG A 272 9.29 -20.33 -3.06
CA ARG A 272 8.31 -20.65 -4.11
C ARG A 272 7.88 -19.40 -4.87
N PHE A 273 7.50 -18.34 -4.15
CA PHE A 273 7.11 -17.05 -4.73
C PHE A 273 8.20 -16.45 -5.64
N VAL A 274 9.43 -16.30 -5.14
CA VAL A 274 10.54 -15.71 -5.92
C VAL A 274 10.86 -16.56 -7.15
N SER A 275 10.93 -17.88 -6.96
CA SER A 275 11.23 -18.81 -8.07
C SER A 275 10.19 -18.70 -9.18
N HIS A 276 8.90 -18.72 -8.81
CA HIS A 276 7.82 -18.67 -9.77
C HIS A 276 7.68 -17.29 -10.43
N ALA A 277 7.86 -16.19 -9.68
CA ALA A 277 7.90 -14.85 -10.27
C ALA A 277 8.96 -14.76 -11.39
N PHE A 278 10.13 -15.35 -11.15
CA PHE A 278 11.20 -15.40 -12.13
C PHE A 278 10.92 -16.33 -13.33
N GLU A 279 10.15 -17.41 -13.14
CA GLU A 279 9.66 -18.25 -14.24
C GLU A 279 8.67 -17.51 -15.15
N LEU A 280 7.89 -16.59 -14.56
CA LEU A 280 6.96 -15.71 -15.28
C LEU A 280 7.65 -14.52 -15.95
N GLY A 281 8.98 -14.38 -15.82
CA GLY A 281 9.76 -13.29 -16.41
C GLY A 281 9.73 -11.98 -15.62
N MET A 282 9.29 -12.02 -14.36
CA MET A 282 9.43 -10.89 -13.43
C MET A 282 10.89 -10.84 -12.96
N ASP A 283 11.58 -9.72 -13.11
CA ASP A 283 13.04 -9.65 -12.89
C ASP A 283 13.46 -9.34 -11.46
N ALA A 284 12.57 -8.70 -10.71
CA ALA A 284 12.77 -8.35 -9.32
C ALA A 284 11.45 -8.50 -8.56
N ILE A 285 11.58 -8.69 -7.25
CA ILE A 285 10.47 -8.67 -6.30
C ILE A 285 10.74 -7.70 -5.16
N SER A 286 9.71 -7.34 -4.42
CA SER A 286 9.82 -6.63 -3.15
C SER A 286 9.01 -7.32 -2.06
N VAL A 287 9.23 -6.95 -0.80
CA VAL A 287 8.56 -7.58 0.37
C VAL A 287 7.93 -6.54 1.29
N TRP A 288 6.65 -6.75 1.59
CA TRP A 288 5.85 -5.98 2.54
C TRP A 288 5.59 -6.80 3.81
N ARG A 289 6.07 -6.44 5.00
CA ARG A 289 6.70 -5.19 5.45
C ARG A 289 7.88 -5.52 6.36
N TYR A 290 8.93 -4.70 6.35
CA TYR A 290 10.17 -4.94 7.10
C TYR A 290 9.94 -5.32 8.57
N GLY A 291 9.15 -4.54 9.33
CA GLY A 291 8.98 -4.75 10.78
C GLY A 291 8.25 -6.04 11.19
N VAL A 292 7.61 -6.72 10.25
CA VAL A 292 6.93 -8.01 10.49
C VAL A 292 7.55 -9.14 9.67
N SER A 293 8.59 -8.85 8.89
CA SER A 293 9.22 -9.86 8.04
C SER A 293 10.00 -10.85 8.87
N ASN A 294 9.95 -12.13 8.48
CA ASN A 294 10.81 -13.13 9.07
C ASN A 294 12.30 -12.74 8.82
N PRO A 295 13.17 -12.66 9.84
CA PRO A 295 14.58 -12.31 9.62
C PRO A 295 15.33 -13.24 8.65
N GLU A 296 14.89 -14.49 8.48
CA GLU A 296 15.43 -15.44 7.50
C GLU A 296 15.12 -15.04 6.04
N MET A 297 14.21 -14.08 5.84
CA MET A 297 13.86 -13.54 4.53
C MET A 297 15.04 -12.82 3.86
N TRP A 298 15.84 -12.08 4.62
CA TRP A 298 16.91 -11.23 4.09
C TRP A 298 18.05 -12.03 3.45
N PRO A 299 18.62 -13.07 4.08
CA PRO A 299 19.60 -13.93 3.42
C PRO A 299 18.98 -14.67 2.22
N LEU A 300 17.72 -15.10 2.30
CA LEU A 300 17.04 -15.73 1.16
C LEU A 300 16.96 -14.80 -0.05
N LEU A 301 16.52 -13.54 0.13
CA LEU A 301 16.46 -12.57 -0.96
C LEU A 301 17.84 -12.22 -1.52
N ARG A 302 18.85 -12.13 -0.66
CA ARG A 302 20.24 -11.93 -1.10
C ARG A 302 20.73 -13.06 -2.01
N GLU A 303 20.42 -14.30 -1.64
CA GLU A 303 20.82 -15.50 -2.40
C GLU A 303 20.05 -15.62 -3.72
N MET A 304 18.76 -15.31 -3.71
CA MET A 304 17.88 -15.40 -4.87
C MET A 304 17.93 -14.14 -5.73
N LYS A 305 19.12 -13.76 -6.20
CA LYS A 305 19.36 -12.47 -6.86
C LYS A 305 18.36 -12.14 -8.00
N PRO A 306 18.01 -10.86 -8.16
CA PRO A 306 17.26 -10.35 -9.29
C PRO A 306 17.89 -10.75 -10.61
N ARG A 307 17.05 -11.11 -11.57
CA ARG A 307 17.49 -11.57 -12.89
C ARG A 307 17.52 -10.39 -13.83
N SER A 308 18.68 -10.08 -14.41
CA SER A 308 18.71 -9.11 -15.51
C SER A 308 17.83 -9.64 -16.65
N THR A 309 16.75 -8.92 -16.97
CA THR A 309 15.99 -9.18 -18.18
C THR A 309 16.88 -8.87 -19.37
N VAL A 310 17.56 -9.88 -19.92
CA VAL A 310 18.02 -9.79 -21.31
C VAL A 310 16.73 -9.73 -22.10
N ILE A 311 16.33 -8.53 -22.53
CA ILE A 311 15.19 -8.34 -23.43
C ILE A 311 15.57 -9.06 -24.73
N ALA A 312 15.31 -10.36 -24.78
CA ALA A 312 15.23 -11.10 -26.02
C ALA A 312 14.02 -10.51 -26.72
N ALA A 313 14.29 -9.63 -27.68
CA ALA A 313 13.31 -8.90 -28.45
C ALA A 313 12.12 -9.81 -28.80
N PHE A 314 10.95 -9.51 -28.22
CA PHE A 314 9.67 -10.03 -28.67
C PHE A 314 9.38 -9.42 -30.05
N THR A 315 10.11 -9.90 -31.05
CA THR A 315 9.88 -9.66 -32.48
C THR A 315 9.42 -10.98 -33.12
N GLN A 316 8.56 -11.72 -32.45
CA GLN A 316 7.77 -12.76 -33.11
C GLN A 316 6.36 -12.23 -33.27
N GLY A 317 6.06 -11.82 -34.50
CA GLY A 317 4.74 -11.44 -34.95
C GLY A 317 3.81 -12.64 -34.89
N HIS A 318 3.23 -12.87 -33.72
CA HIS A 318 1.91 -13.46 -33.64
C HIS A 318 0.93 -12.39 -34.12
N GLY A 319 0.36 -12.62 -35.30
CA GLY A 319 -0.73 -11.81 -35.82
C GLY A 319 -1.79 -11.61 -34.74
N LEU A 320 -2.29 -10.39 -34.65
CA LEU A 320 -3.41 -10.02 -33.79
C LEU A 320 -4.48 -11.12 -33.92
N PRO A 321 -4.88 -11.79 -32.82
CA PRO A 321 -6.07 -12.63 -32.88
C PRO A 321 -7.22 -11.74 -33.32
N GLU A 322 -8.01 -12.25 -34.28
CA GLU A 322 -9.29 -11.64 -34.64
C GLU A 322 -10.03 -11.28 -33.35
N THR A 323 -10.49 -10.03 -33.29
CA THR A 323 -11.29 -9.42 -32.25
C THR A 323 -12.12 -10.45 -31.48
N ILE A 324 -11.67 -10.81 -30.27
CA ILE A 324 -12.52 -11.49 -29.30
C ILE A 324 -13.55 -10.44 -28.88
N VAL A 325 -14.74 -10.53 -29.45
CA VAL A 325 -15.91 -9.81 -28.98
C VAL A 325 -16.14 -10.26 -27.55
N ALA A 326 -15.90 -9.36 -26.59
CA ALA A 326 -16.26 -9.60 -25.20
C ALA A 326 -17.73 -10.04 -25.16
N PRO A 327 -18.08 -11.13 -24.44
CA PRO A 327 -19.48 -11.47 -24.26
C PRO A 327 -20.18 -10.26 -23.65
N GLU A 328 -21.26 -9.84 -24.31
CA GLU A 328 -22.18 -8.83 -23.80
C GLU A 328 -22.54 -9.21 -22.36
N ALA A 329 -22.21 -8.34 -21.40
CA ALA A 329 -22.61 -8.53 -20.02
C ALA A 329 -24.13 -8.76 -20.00
N PRO A 330 -24.63 -9.85 -19.39
CA PRO A 330 -26.07 -10.08 -19.32
C PRO A 330 -26.71 -8.86 -18.66
N ALA A 331 -27.74 -8.32 -19.31
CA ALA A 331 -28.55 -7.26 -18.75
C ALA A 331 -29.02 -7.69 -17.36
N VAL A 332 -28.55 -6.99 -16.33
CA VAL A 332 -29.03 -7.15 -14.97
C VAL A 332 -30.46 -6.66 -14.95
N GLU A 333 -31.40 -7.58 -15.04
CA GLU A 333 -32.80 -7.33 -14.76
C GLU A 333 -32.89 -6.99 -13.27
N THR A 334 -33.17 -5.72 -12.96
CA THR A 334 -33.43 -5.27 -11.59
C THR A 334 -34.72 -5.91 -11.10
N VAL A 335 -34.61 -7.08 -10.49
CA VAL A 335 -35.66 -7.65 -9.65
C VAL A 335 -35.64 -6.86 -8.34
N VAL A 336 -36.63 -6.01 -8.16
CA VAL A 336 -36.97 -5.44 -6.86
C VAL A 336 -37.62 -6.56 -6.05
N GLU A 337 -36.83 -7.30 -5.28
CA GLU A 337 -37.35 -8.15 -4.21
C GLU A 337 -37.72 -7.26 -3.02
N GLU A 338 -39.00 -7.26 -2.65
CA GLU A 338 -39.48 -6.72 -1.38
C GLU A 338 -38.95 -7.60 -0.24
N THR A 339 -38.06 -7.02 0.56
CA THR A 339 -37.55 -7.65 1.78
C THR A 339 -38.66 -7.78 2.82
N PRO A 340 -38.89 -8.97 3.42
CA PRO A 340 -39.83 -9.10 4.52
C PRO A 340 -39.25 -8.47 5.79
N GLU A 341 -40.07 -7.62 6.40
CA GLU A 341 -39.91 -7.00 7.70
C GLU A 341 -39.74 -8.08 8.80
N MET A 342 -38.55 -8.17 9.40
CA MET A 342 -38.32 -8.98 10.60
C MET A 342 -37.87 -8.12 11.79
N ALA A 343 -38.82 -7.93 12.70
CA ALA A 343 -38.74 -8.00 14.15
C ALA A 343 -37.44 -7.53 14.83
N GLN A 344 -37.50 -6.32 15.39
CA GLN A 344 -36.66 -5.85 16.48
C GLN A 344 -36.81 -6.75 17.72
N THR A 345 -35.70 -7.30 18.21
CA THR A 345 -35.64 -7.87 19.56
C THR A 345 -35.03 -6.84 20.50
N ALA A 346 -35.77 -6.54 21.56
CA ALA A 346 -35.46 -5.56 22.58
C ALA A 346 -34.27 -5.98 23.45
N ALA A 347 -33.33 -5.05 23.68
CA ALA A 347 -32.39 -5.11 24.79
C ALA A 347 -32.90 -4.24 25.94
N VAL A 348 -33.04 -4.87 27.09
CA VAL A 348 -33.53 -4.34 28.37
C VAL A 348 -32.59 -3.26 28.90
N GLN A 349 -33.12 -2.04 29.11
CA GLN A 349 -32.48 -1.01 29.93
C GLN A 349 -32.96 -1.15 31.38
N ALA A 350 -32.03 -1.24 32.32
CA ALA A 350 -32.29 -1.07 33.74
C ALA A 350 -32.24 0.42 34.12
N PRO A 351 -33.05 0.90 35.07
CA PRO A 351 -33.13 2.31 35.43
C PRO A 351 -31.94 2.72 36.30
N VAL A 352 -31.32 3.86 35.96
CA VAL A 352 -30.38 4.57 36.83
C VAL A 352 -31.18 5.54 37.68
N GLU A 353 -31.12 5.31 38.99
CA GLU A 353 -31.72 6.13 40.04
C GLU A 353 -30.90 7.41 40.22
N VAL A 354 -31.58 8.57 40.15
CA VAL A 354 -30.98 9.89 40.37
C VAL A 354 -31.00 10.17 41.87
N VAL A 355 -29.83 10.34 42.47
CA VAL A 355 -29.69 10.90 43.83
C VAL A 355 -29.07 12.28 43.71
N GLU A 356 -29.86 13.29 44.04
CA GLU A 356 -29.40 14.66 44.27
C GLU A 356 -28.56 14.71 45.55
N ALA A 357 -27.37 15.29 45.46
CA ALA A 357 -26.61 15.74 46.62
C ALA A 357 -26.13 17.17 46.37
N GLU A 358 -26.78 18.07 47.08
CA GLU A 358 -26.47 19.48 47.27
C GLU A 358 -25.15 19.64 48.02
N ILE A 359 -24.15 20.33 47.45
CA ILE A 359 -23.08 20.98 48.22
C ILE A 359 -22.83 22.37 47.65
N VAL A 360 -23.04 23.33 48.55
CA VAL A 360 -22.79 24.76 48.44
C VAL A 360 -21.36 25.09 48.89
N GLU A 361 -20.86 26.22 48.39
CA GLU A 361 -19.84 27.12 48.96
C GLU A 361 -18.38 27.11 48.44
N THR A 362 -18.14 28.12 47.59
CA THR A 362 -17.10 29.18 47.65
C THR A 362 -15.62 28.86 47.49
N LEU A 363 -15.01 29.46 46.44
CA LEU A 363 -13.70 30.12 46.52
C LEU A 363 -13.61 31.32 45.54
N PRO A 364 -12.78 32.34 45.82
CA PRO A 364 -12.91 33.69 45.25
C PRO A 364 -12.07 33.94 43.98
N ALA A 365 -12.48 34.99 43.27
CA ALA A 365 -11.78 35.62 42.16
C ALA A 365 -10.43 36.24 42.58
N LEU A 366 -9.46 36.24 41.67
CA LEU A 366 -8.44 37.30 41.56
C LEU A 366 -7.92 37.39 40.11
N SER A 367 -8.08 38.58 39.54
CA SER A 367 -7.45 39.12 38.34
C SER A 367 -6.03 39.64 38.63
N ILE A 368 -5.21 39.82 37.59
CA ILE A 368 -4.08 40.80 37.38
C ILE A 368 -3.49 40.41 35.99
N VAL A 369 -3.66 41.18 34.90
CA VAL A 369 -2.99 42.41 34.42
C VAL A 369 -1.52 42.22 33.98
N GLU A 370 -1.24 42.73 32.78
CA GLU A 370 0.00 42.80 31.98
C GLU A 370 1.20 43.42 32.71
N GLU A 371 2.43 43.07 32.31
CA GLU A 371 3.40 44.05 31.80
C GLU A 371 4.61 43.41 31.10
N SER A 372 5.27 44.23 30.28
CA SER A 372 6.38 43.95 29.38
C SER A 372 7.72 44.37 29.97
N ALA A 373 8.84 43.85 29.43
CA ALA A 373 10.09 44.57 29.09
C ALA A 373 11.39 43.73 29.20
N THR A 374 12.13 43.72 28.09
CA THR A 374 13.60 43.78 27.89
C THR A 374 14.60 43.45 29.02
N GLY A 375 15.68 42.71 28.68
CA GLY A 375 16.97 42.84 29.37
C GLY A 375 18.00 41.74 29.12
N VAL A 376 19.08 42.08 28.39
CA VAL A 376 20.34 41.33 28.20
C VAL A 376 21.20 41.37 29.47
N VAL A 377 21.82 40.26 29.92
CA VAL A 377 23.17 40.23 30.56
C VAL A 377 23.77 38.81 30.45
N ALA A 378 25.07 38.74 30.11
CA ALA A 378 25.94 37.58 30.05
C ALA A 378 26.49 37.14 31.43
N GLY A 379 26.90 35.88 31.59
CA GLY A 379 27.68 35.46 32.77
C GLY A 379 28.09 33.99 32.77
N ALA A 380 29.38 33.75 32.58
CA ALA A 380 30.07 32.47 32.75
C ALA A 380 30.34 32.15 34.25
N ILE A 381 31.05 31.03 34.47
CA ILE A 381 31.55 30.44 35.75
C ILE A 381 30.55 29.40 36.29
N GLY A 382 30.90 28.19 36.69
CA GLY A 382 32.17 27.51 36.96
C GLY A 382 31.82 26.16 37.60
N GLY A 383 32.71 25.17 37.49
CA GLY A 383 32.41 23.77 37.77
C GLY A 383 32.22 23.36 39.24
N ALA A 384 31.91 22.09 39.44
CA ALA A 384 32.20 21.34 40.65
C ALA A 384 32.23 19.82 40.37
N MET A 385 33.38 19.19 40.66
CA MET A 385 33.46 17.79 41.06
C MET A 385 33.01 17.63 42.52
N ALA A 386 32.38 16.50 42.85
CA ALA A 386 32.55 15.67 44.06
C ALA A 386 31.43 14.59 44.05
N VAL A 387 31.70 13.28 43.98
CA VAL A 387 32.21 12.34 45.00
C VAL A 387 31.20 12.01 46.12
N VAL A 388 31.20 10.71 46.51
CA VAL A 388 30.47 10.00 47.59
C VAL A 388 29.06 9.51 47.16
N GLY A 389 28.64 8.25 47.33
CA GLY A 389 29.19 7.10 48.04
C GLY A 389 28.08 6.37 48.81
N VAL A 390 27.95 5.05 48.58
CA VAL A 390 27.48 3.97 49.48
C VAL A 390 26.03 4.00 50.02
N GLY A 391 25.30 2.88 49.84
CA GLY A 391 24.12 2.56 50.67
C GLY A 391 23.34 1.29 50.28
N LEU A 392 23.53 0.22 51.05
CA LEU A 392 22.98 -1.15 51.03
C LEU A 392 21.43 -1.33 51.10
N VAL A 393 21.05 -2.63 50.95
CA VAL A 393 19.89 -3.39 51.48
C VAL A 393 18.80 -3.71 50.43
N GLY A 394 18.37 -4.96 50.17
CA GLY A 394 18.64 -6.25 50.79
C GLY A 394 17.94 -7.41 50.05
N LEU A 395 18.50 -8.61 50.22
CA LEU A 395 18.03 -9.91 49.71
C LEU A 395 16.87 -10.51 50.52
N LYS A 396 15.97 -11.21 49.83
CA LYS A 396 15.25 -12.45 50.22
C LYS A 396 14.86 -13.12 48.89
N GLY A 397 15.12 -14.37 48.56
CA GLY A 397 15.62 -15.54 49.30
C GLY A 397 14.80 -16.75 48.82
N TRP A 398 15.39 -17.64 48.02
CA TRP A 398 14.93 -19.04 47.93
C TRP A 398 16.10 -19.97 47.58
N ARG A 399 16.51 -20.77 48.57
CA ARG A 399 17.33 -22.01 48.48
C ARG A 399 16.38 -23.21 48.29
N GLY A 400 16.74 -24.37 47.76
CA GLY A 400 18.03 -25.00 47.50
C GLY A 400 17.80 -26.27 46.66
N GLU A 401 18.82 -26.70 45.91
CA GLU A 401 19.66 -27.89 46.17
C GLU A 401 18.92 -29.23 45.92
N ALA A 402 19.18 -29.95 44.83
CA ALA A 402 20.39 -30.71 44.45
C ALA A 402 20.60 -32.00 45.28
N SER A 403 20.50 -33.15 44.62
CA SER A 403 21.36 -34.35 44.78
C SER A 403 20.81 -35.46 43.87
N GLY A 404 21.58 -35.91 42.88
CA GLY A 404 22.29 -37.21 42.90
C GLY A 404 21.63 -38.08 41.82
N GLY A 405 22.28 -38.52 40.75
CA GLY A 405 23.51 -39.30 40.73
C GLY A 405 23.14 -40.79 40.77
N GLU A 406 23.01 -41.45 39.62
CA GLU A 406 23.66 -42.76 39.35
C GLU A 406 23.36 -43.32 37.95
N VAL A 407 24.39 -44.01 37.46
CA VAL A 407 24.50 -44.74 36.20
C VAL A 407 24.13 -46.20 36.46
N ARG A 408 23.33 -46.85 35.59
CA ARG A 408 23.68 -48.11 34.89
C ARG A 408 22.46 -48.96 34.44
N LYS A 409 22.64 -49.45 33.20
CA LYS A 409 22.32 -50.78 32.64
C LYS A 409 20.89 -51.10 32.19
N ALA A 410 20.80 -51.19 30.86
CA ALA A 410 20.48 -52.40 30.07
C ALA A 410 19.19 -53.17 30.38
N ALA A 411 18.26 -53.16 29.43
CA ALA A 411 17.98 -54.27 28.52
C ALA A 411 17.27 -53.73 27.28
#